data_AF-A0A7W7R0K1-F1
#
_entry.id   AF-A0A7W7R0K1-F1
#
_cell.length_a   1.000
_cell.length_b   1.000
_cell.length_c   1.000
_cell.angle_alpha   90.00
_cell.angle_beta   90.00
_cell.angle_gamma   90.00
#
_symmetry.space_group_name_H-M   'P 1'
#
loop_
_entity.id
_entity.type
_entity.pdbx_description
1 polymer ?
#
loop_
_entity_poly.entity_id
_entity_poly.type
_entity_poly.pdbx_seq_one_letter_code
_entity_poly.pdbx_strand_id
1 'polypeptide(L)'
;MNDDADRDAGLDAEVDAGWDTELDEEDAQLIAERGRVDSPPTAAELTVPALSRFLVKIAESSTAAEYQSRLRAVLGAALDHTVAGLDLDYLEDPEALDPDRTVRPMPQWFEAISGEGSAPADAAADAARDAAPEFARLGAERFTAAGHGVGRRLAGWLERFDWDNTFRTWEWWDVTRTDERTVSIWVNAHGEDFFACEELRWAAYTAGAVQVTGPDLVNAETWLAERAE
;
A
#
# COMPACT_ATOMS: atom_id res chain seq x y z
N MET A 1 -1.89 76.67 -23.87
CA MET A 1 -2.99 76.85 -22.91
C MET A 1 -3.61 75.48 -22.75
N ASN A 2 -3.28 74.83 -21.62
CA ASN A 2 -3.77 73.59 -21.00
C ASN A 2 -3.84 72.34 -21.90
N ASP A 3 -3.08 71.25 -21.77
CA ASP A 3 -2.30 70.62 -20.67
C ASP A 3 -3.01 70.53 -19.32
N ASP A 4 -3.75 69.43 -19.12
CA ASP A 4 -3.93 68.70 -17.85
C ASP A 4 -4.88 67.49 -18.05
N ALA A 5 -4.40 66.30 -17.67
CA ALA A 5 -5.10 65.10 -17.16
C ALA A 5 -4.19 63.87 -17.41
N ASP A 6 -3.12 63.64 -16.64
CA ASP A 6 -3.06 63.03 -15.30
C ASP A 6 -3.54 61.56 -15.25
N ARG A 7 -2.57 60.68 -14.90
CA ARG A 7 -2.67 59.35 -14.26
C ARG A 7 -3.42 58.22 -14.97
N ASP A 8 -2.66 57.21 -15.42
CA ASP A 8 -2.82 55.90 -14.77
C ASP A 8 -1.48 55.17 -14.65
N ALA A 9 -1.27 54.59 -13.48
CA ALA A 9 -0.03 54.02 -12.98
C ALA A 9 -0.30 52.59 -12.53
N GLY A 10 0.72 51.73 -12.59
CA GLY A 10 0.70 50.40 -11.95
C GLY A 10 0.42 49.29 -12.97
N LEU A 11 1.40 48.45 -13.29
CA LEU A 11 1.82 47.29 -12.48
C LEU A 11 0.72 46.23 -12.41
N ASP A 12 0.63 45.39 -13.44
CA ASP A 12 0.15 44.01 -13.32
C ASP A 12 1.11 43.11 -14.12
N ALA A 13 2.37 43.10 -13.68
CA ALA A 13 3.17 41.91 -13.80
C ALA A 13 2.83 41.08 -12.56
N GLU A 14 1.71 40.35 -12.61
CA GLU A 14 1.48 39.23 -11.70
C GLU A 14 2.53 38.19 -12.05
N VAL A 15 3.66 38.31 -11.35
CA VAL A 15 4.59 37.24 -11.10
C VAL A 15 3.73 36.12 -10.48
N ASP A 16 3.50 35.07 -11.27
CA ASP A 16 2.99 33.78 -10.81
C ASP A 16 4.02 33.21 -9.84
N ALA A 17 3.98 33.73 -8.62
CA ALA A 17 4.90 33.44 -7.55
C ALA A 17 4.44 32.14 -6.91
N GLY A 18 5.21 31.09 -7.18
CA GLY A 18 5.53 30.06 -6.20
C GLY A 18 4.31 29.43 -5.54
N TRP A 19 3.79 28.40 -6.18
CA TRP A 19 3.35 27.24 -5.42
C TRP A 19 4.63 26.64 -4.82
N ASP A 20 5.14 27.26 -3.76
CA ASP A 20 6.01 26.56 -2.80
C ASP A 20 5.13 25.43 -2.28
N THR A 21 5.29 24.26 -2.89
CA THR A 21 4.62 23.02 -2.51
C THR A 21 5.19 22.62 -1.16
N GLU A 22 4.69 23.24 -0.09
CA GLU A 22 4.60 22.55 1.20
C GLU A 22 3.79 21.28 0.87
N LEU A 23 4.49 20.15 0.80
CA LEU A 23 3.79 18.87 0.80
C LEU A 23 2.97 18.84 2.08
N ASP A 24 1.66 18.68 1.96
CA ASP A 24 0.80 18.52 3.12
C ASP A 24 1.33 17.33 3.95
N GLU A 25 1.17 17.37 5.28
CA GLU A 25 1.76 16.36 6.18
C GLU A 25 1.36 14.92 5.78
N GLU A 26 0.17 14.77 5.20
CA GLU A 26 -0.39 13.53 4.67
C GLU A 26 0.39 13.01 3.43
N ASP A 27 0.78 13.90 2.52
CA ASP A 27 1.63 13.56 1.36
C ASP A 27 3.03 13.13 1.82
N ALA A 28 3.61 13.84 2.79
CA ALA A 28 4.90 13.50 3.35
C ALA A 28 4.90 12.12 4.04
N GLN A 29 3.79 11.78 4.70
CA GLN A 29 3.58 10.49 5.36
C GLN A 29 3.47 9.34 4.34
N LEU A 30 2.68 9.51 3.28
CA LEU A 30 2.55 8.53 2.20
C LEU A 30 3.88 8.32 1.45
N ILE A 31 4.62 9.40 1.19
CA ILE A 31 5.96 9.32 0.58
C ILE A 31 6.93 8.57 1.49
N ALA A 32 6.89 8.82 2.81
CA ALA A 32 7.73 8.10 3.77
C ALA A 32 7.35 6.61 3.86
N GLU A 33 6.05 6.30 3.92
CA GLU A 33 5.52 4.93 3.88
C GLU A 33 5.97 4.19 2.62
N ARG A 34 5.83 4.86 1.47
CA ARG A 34 6.28 4.37 0.18
C ARG A 34 7.78 4.09 0.17
N GLY A 35 8.59 4.97 0.76
CA GLY A 35 10.02 4.76 0.95
C GLY A 35 10.34 3.50 1.77
N ARG A 36 9.58 3.26 2.84
CA ARG A 36 9.73 2.06 3.70
C ARG A 36 9.39 0.75 2.99
N VAL A 37 8.53 0.77 1.97
CA VAL A 37 8.28 -0.41 1.15
C VAL A 37 9.51 -0.81 0.33
N ASP A 38 10.24 0.16 -0.23
CA ASP A 38 11.43 -0.13 -1.04
C ASP A 38 12.67 -0.40 -0.20
N SER A 39 12.81 0.30 0.93
CA SER A 39 13.96 0.20 1.80
C SER A 39 13.51 0.05 3.25
N PRO A 40 13.91 -1.02 3.95
CA PRO A 40 13.56 -1.18 5.36
C PRO A 40 14.01 0.05 6.19
N PRO A 41 13.14 0.62 7.05
CA PRO A 41 13.47 1.81 7.84
C PRO A 41 14.68 1.54 8.72
N THR A 42 15.47 2.55 9.04
CA THR A 42 16.63 2.46 9.94
C THR A 42 16.21 2.62 11.41
N ALA A 43 17.10 2.27 12.35
CA ALA A 43 16.84 2.49 13.77
C ALA A 43 16.64 3.98 14.12
N ALA A 44 17.23 4.90 13.34
CA ALA A 44 17.08 6.34 13.53
C ALA A 44 15.71 6.86 13.12
N GLU A 45 15.01 6.16 12.21
CA GLU A 45 13.66 6.50 11.79
C GLU A 45 12.59 6.05 12.80
N LEU A 46 12.96 5.19 13.77
CA LEU A 46 12.04 4.75 14.80
C LEU A 46 11.77 5.85 15.82
N THR A 47 10.71 6.63 15.56
CA THR A 47 10.23 7.70 16.44
C THR A 47 8.98 7.31 17.24
N VAL A 48 8.34 6.19 16.89
CA VAL A 48 7.12 5.69 17.55
C VAL A 48 7.47 4.70 18.67
N PRO A 49 6.78 4.75 19.82
CA PRO A 49 7.08 3.87 20.96
C PRO A 49 6.61 2.43 20.76
N ALA A 50 5.60 2.22 19.92
CA ALA A 50 4.97 0.91 19.69
C ALA A 50 4.63 0.73 18.21
N LEU A 51 4.63 -0.53 17.78
CA LEU A 51 4.22 -0.97 16.45
C LEU A 51 3.22 -2.12 16.60
N SER A 52 2.30 -2.21 15.64
CA SER A 52 1.40 -3.34 15.53
C SER A 52 2.06 -4.42 14.69
N ARG A 53 2.16 -5.63 15.26
CA ARG A 53 2.82 -6.78 14.64
C ARG A 53 1.81 -7.82 14.21
N PHE A 54 1.97 -8.31 12.99
CA PHE A 54 1.33 -9.54 12.53
C PHE A 54 2.39 -10.63 12.39
N LEU A 55 2.15 -11.79 12.99
CA LEU A 55 3.01 -12.95 12.78
C LEU A 55 2.45 -13.77 11.62
N VAL A 56 3.32 -14.05 10.64
CA VAL A 56 2.93 -14.73 9.42
C VAL A 56 3.73 -16.02 9.26
N LYS A 57 3.01 -17.14 9.18
CA LYS A 57 3.59 -18.41 8.75
C LYS A 57 3.52 -18.51 7.24
N ILE A 58 4.62 -18.82 6.59
CA ILE A 58 4.70 -18.97 5.12
C ILE A 58 4.73 -20.44 4.72
N ALA A 59 4.28 -20.74 3.50
CA ALA A 59 4.27 -22.12 2.98
C ALA A 59 5.70 -22.68 2.85
N GLU A 60 5.86 -24.01 3.02
CA GLU A 60 7.15 -24.68 2.88
C GLU A 60 7.78 -24.51 1.49
N SER A 61 6.93 -24.32 0.47
CA SER A 61 7.32 -24.07 -0.91
C SER A 61 7.81 -22.64 -1.17
N SER A 62 7.78 -21.74 -0.17
CA SER A 62 8.21 -20.34 -0.30
C SER A 62 9.26 -19.99 0.74
N THR A 63 10.28 -19.25 0.31
CA THR A 63 11.24 -18.62 1.22
C THR A 63 10.68 -17.31 1.80
N ALA A 64 11.25 -16.85 2.93
CA ALA A 64 10.93 -15.55 3.50
C ALA A 64 11.21 -14.41 2.51
N ALA A 65 12.32 -14.48 1.76
CA ALA A 65 12.68 -13.46 0.78
C ALA A 65 11.66 -13.36 -0.37
N GLU A 66 11.20 -14.49 -0.90
CA GLU A 66 10.16 -14.50 -1.95
C GLU A 66 8.83 -13.95 -1.43
N TYR A 67 8.42 -14.33 -0.22
CA TYR A 67 7.21 -13.81 0.42
C TYR A 67 7.29 -12.29 0.60
N GLN A 68 8.40 -11.80 1.17
CA GLN A 68 8.62 -10.37 1.38
C GLN A 68 8.63 -9.59 0.06
N SER A 69 9.26 -10.14 -0.98
CA SER A 69 9.28 -9.53 -2.31
C SER A 69 7.88 -9.42 -2.91
N ARG A 70 7.04 -10.46 -2.81
CA ARG A 70 5.65 -10.43 -3.30
C ARG A 70 4.80 -9.43 -2.54
N LEU A 71 4.92 -9.40 -1.21
CA LEU A 71 4.18 -8.47 -0.36
C LEU A 71 4.55 -7.01 -0.65
N ARG A 72 5.86 -6.71 -0.74
CA ARG A 72 6.35 -5.37 -1.11
C ARG A 72 5.94 -4.97 -2.52
N ALA A 73 5.88 -5.91 -3.47
CA ALA A 73 5.42 -5.61 -4.83
C ALA A 73 3.97 -5.12 -4.86
N VAL A 74 3.07 -5.76 -4.08
CA VAL A 74 1.65 -5.36 -4.01
C VAL A 74 1.47 -4.02 -3.30
N LEU A 75 2.04 -3.88 -2.09
CA LEU A 75 1.95 -2.62 -1.33
C LEU A 75 2.61 -1.46 -2.08
N GLY A 76 3.71 -1.77 -2.75
CA GLY A 76 4.47 -0.81 -3.51
C GLY A 76 3.72 -0.28 -4.71
N ALA A 77 3.07 -1.15 -5.49
CA ALA A 77 2.21 -0.72 -6.59
C ALA A 77 1.07 0.16 -6.05
N ALA A 78 0.39 -0.29 -4.99
CA ALA A 78 -0.72 0.45 -4.37
C ALA A 78 -0.34 1.89 -3.97
N LEU A 79 0.78 2.03 -3.26
CA LEU A 79 1.26 3.34 -2.81
C LEU A 79 1.77 4.20 -3.98
N ASP A 80 2.35 3.62 -5.03
CA ASP A 80 2.71 4.39 -6.22
C ASP A 80 1.46 4.95 -6.92
N HIS A 81 0.36 4.19 -7.00
CA HIS A 81 -0.90 4.67 -7.56
C HIS A 81 -1.44 5.88 -6.78
N THR A 82 -1.44 5.81 -5.44
CA THR A 82 -1.88 6.92 -4.58
C THR A 82 -0.95 8.13 -4.69
N VAL A 83 0.36 7.95 -4.56
CA VAL A 83 1.33 9.07 -4.64
C VAL A 83 1.31 9.72 -6.02
N ALA A 84 1.02 8.94 -7.06
CA ALA A 84 0.76 9.45 -8.39
C ALA A 84 -0.66 10.01 -8.57
N GLY A 85 -1.45 10.23 -7.52
CA GLY A 85 -2.79 10.83 -7.60
C GLY A 85 -3.67 10.24 -8.69
N LEU A 86 -3.54 8.92 -8.94
CA LEU A 86 -4.30 8.25 -9.97
C LEU A 86 -5.66 7.89 -9.42
N ASP A 87 -6.70 8.43 -10.06
CA ASP A 87 -8.05 7.92 -9.86
C ASP A 87 -8.12 6.47 -10.37
N LEU A 88 -9.03 5.69 -9.79
CA LEU A 88 -9.28 4.29 -10.15
C LEU A 88 -9.68 4.14 -11.63
N ASP A 89 -10.13 5.21 -12.28
CA ASP A 89 -10.43 5.28 -13.71
C ASP A 89 -9.24 4.85 -14.61
N TYR A 90 -7.98 5.01 -14.15
CA TYR A 90 -6.81 4.51 -14.91
C TYR A 90 -6.76 2.97 -15.02
N LEU A 91 -7.34 2.24 -14.06
CA LEU A 91 -7.42 0.78 -14.16
C LEU A 91 -8.26 0.36 -15.37
N GLU A 92 -9.23 1.19 -15.77
CA GLU A 92 -10.11 0.96 -16.91
C GLU A 92 -9.54 1.55 -18.22
N ASP A 93 -8.81 2.67 -18.15
CA ASP A 93 -8.16 3.32 -19.31
C ASP A 93 -6.68 3.66 -19.05
N PRO A 94 -5.75 2.73 -19.35
CA PRO A 94 -4.35 2.96 -19.13
C PRO A 94 -3.69 3.97 -20.09
N GLU A 95 -4.37 4.36 -21.16
CA GLU A 95 -3.88 5.40 -22.08
C GLU A 95 -4.16 6.82 -21.55
N ALA A 96 -5.00 6.95 -20.51
CA ALA A 96 -5.29 8.22 -19.83
C ALA A 96 -4.17 8.68 -18.89
N LEU A 97 -3.18 7.82 -18.62
CA LEU A 97 -2.00 8.19 -17.84
C LEU A 97 -1.12 9.19 -18.60
N ASP A 98 -0.63 10.19 -17.88
CA ASP A 98 0.48 11.01 -18.37
C ASP A 98 1.66 10.08 -18.73
N PRO A 99 2.13 10.08 -20.00
CA PRO A 99 3.18 9.16 -20.46
C PRO A 99 4.52 9.35 -19.72
N ASP A 100 4.74 10.50 -19.08
CA ASP A 100 5.92 10.76 -18.26
C ASP A 100 5.77 10.23 -16.81
N ARG A 101 4.56 9.79 -16.43
CA ARG A 101 4.24 9.30 -15.08
C ARG A 101 4.38 7.79 -15.00
N THR A 102 5.48 7.33 -14.40
CA THR A 102 5.78 5.90 -14.25
C THR A 102 5.31 5.37 -12.90
N VAL A 103 4.24 4.57 -12.90
CA VAL A 103 3.74 3.84 -11.73
C VAL A 103 4.08 2.36 -11.89
N ARG A 104 4.47 1.68 -10.81
CA ARG A 104 4.70 0.23 -10.86
C ARG A 104 3.37 -0.47 -11.11
N PRO A 105 3.27 -1.34 -12.13
CA PRO A 105 2.03 -2.06 -12.38
C PRO A 105 1.72 -3.00 -11.22
N MET A 106 0.44 -3.20 -10.94
CA MET A 106 0.01 -4.22 -10.00
C MET A 106 0.47 -5.60 -10.48
N PRO A 107 0.93 -6.50 -9.59
CA PRO A 107 1.28 -7.83 -10.02
C PRO A 107 0.06 -8.55 -10.61
N GLN A 108 0.18 -9.07 -11.84
CA GLN A 108 -0.91 -9.73 -12.57
C GLN A 108 -1.60 -10.86 -11.75
N TRP A 109 -0.84 -11.56 -10.90
CA TRP A 109 -1.40 -12.59 -10.03
C TRP A 109 -2.30 -12.02 -8.94
N PHE A 110 -2.02 -10.81 -8.46
CA PHE A 110 -2.82 -10.14 -7.45
C PHE A 110 -4.09 -9.56 -8.07
N GLU A 111 -3.98 -8.99 -9.28
CA GLU A 111 -5.13 -8.57 -10.09
C GLU A 111 -6.06 -9.75 -10.36
N ALA A 112 -5.53 -10.88 -10.83
CA ALA A 112 -6.32 -12.08 -11.12
C ALA A 112 -7.09 -12.58 -9.88
N ILE A 113 -6.43 -12.65 -8.73
CA ILE A 113 -7.04 -13.14 -7.48
C ILE A 113 -8.02 -12.12 -6.86
N SER A 114 -7.76 -10.82 -7.01
CA SER A 114 -8.64 -9.76 -6.50
C SER A 114 -9.82 -9.48 -7.43
N GLY A 115 -9.67 -9.74 -8.74
CA GLY A 115 -10.67 -9.56 -9.78
C GLY A 115 -11.15 -8.11 -9.98
N GLU A 116 -11.89 -7.90 -11.07
CA GLU A 116 -12.58 -6.64 -11.37
C GLU A 116 -14.11 -6.82 -11.29
N GLY A 117 -14.78 -5.86 -10.65
CA GLY A 117 -16.21 -5.61 -10.88
C GLY A 117 -17.24 -6.68 -10.45
N SER A 118 -18.51 -6.25 -10.45
CA SER A 118 -19.69 -7.00 -9.94
C SER A 118 -20.33 -7.91 -11.01
N ALA A 119 -19.62 -8.24 -12.08
CA ALA A 119 -20.16 -9.04 -13.17
C ALA A 119 -20.32 -10.51 -12.73
N PRO A 120 -21.33 -11.25 -13.25
CA PRO A 120 -21.40 -12.69 -13.02
C PRO A 120 -20.09 -13.32 -13.51
N ALA A 121 -19.65 -14.38 -12.83
CA ALA A 121 -18.44 -15.15 -13.15
C ALA A 121 -18.15 -15.17 -14.66
N ASP A 122 -17.27 -14.27 -15.08
CA ASP A 122 -16.74 -14.24 -16.43
C ASP A 122 -15.79 -15.42 -16.52
N ALA A 123 -16.01 -16.31 -17.49
CA ALA A 123 -15.13 -17.44 -17.76
C ALA A 123 -13.67 -17.01 -17.94
N ALA A 124 -13.41 -15.79 -18.41
CA ALA A 124 -12.07 -15.21 -18.50
C ALA A 124 -11.50 -14.83 -17.12
N ALA A 125 -12.30 -14.26 -16.22
CA ALA A 125 -11.88 -13.95 -14.86
C ALA A 125 -11.59 -15.23 -14.05
N ASP A 126 -12.40 -16.27 -14.22
CA ASP A 126 -12.17 -17.58 -13.59
C ASP A 126 -10.92 -18.25 -14.19
N ALA A 127 -10.72 -18.17 -15.50
CA ALA A 127 -9.50 -18.66 -16.14
C ALA A 127 -8.25 -17.91 -15.66
N ALA A 128 -8.33 -16.59 -15.46
CA ALA A 128 -7.23 -15.78 -14.93
C ALA A 128 -6.89 -16.17 -13.48
N ARG A 129 -7.91 -16.32 -12.61
CA ARG A 129 -7.72 -16.87 -11.25
C ARG A 129 -7.12 -18.26 -11.30
N ASP A 130 -7.55 -19.08 -12.25
CA ASP A 130 -7.07 -20.44 -12.35
C ASP A 130 -5.61 -20.52 -12.78
N ALA A 131 -5.18 -19.59 -13.64
CA ALA A 131 -3.82 -19.42 -14.11
C ALA A 131 -2.90 -18.70 -13.10
N ALA A 132 -3.45 -18.06 -12.06
CA ALA A 132 -2.65 -17.40 -11.04
C ALA A 132 -1.75 -18.43 -10.30
N PRO A 133 -0.55 -18.02 -9.84
CA PRO A 133 0.33 -18.88 -9.07
C PRO A 133 -0.36 -19.52 -7.86
N GLU A 134 0.01 -20.77 -7.59
CA GLU A 134 -0.60 -21.58 -6.52
C GLU A 134 -0.56 -20.87 -5.15
N PHE A 135 0.54 -20.17 -4.82
CA PHE A 135 0.66 -19.45 -3.55
C PHE A 135 -0.46 -18.41 -3.37
N ALA A 136 -0.85 -17.72 -4.44
CA ALA A 136 -1.85 -16.65 -4.40
C ALA A 136 -3.26 -17.23 -4.33
N ARG A 137 -3.53 -18.27 -5.13
CA ARG A 137 -4.79 -19.02 -5.08
C ARG A 137 -5.05 -19.62 -3.70
N LEU A 138 -4.09 -20.40 -3.18
CA LEU A 138 -4.20 -21.01 -1.85
C LEU A 138 -4.26 -19.95 -0.74
N GLY A 139 -3.55 -18.83 -0.92
CA GLY A 139 -3.63 -17.68 -0.04
C GLY A 139 -5.06 -17.14 0.09
N ALA A 140 -5.71 -16.87 -1.05
CA ALA A 140 -7.09 -16.41 -1.08
C ALA A 140 -8.07 -17.40 -0.43
N GLU A 141 -7.92 -18.70 -0.69
CA GLU A 141 -8.72 -19.75 -0.04
C GLU A 141 -8.53 -19.74 1.48
N ARG A 142 -7.28 -19.60 1.95
CA ARG A 142 -6.96 -19.56 3.39
C ARG A 142 -7.48 -18.30 4.07
N PHE A 143 -7.44 -17.15 3.41
CA PHE A 143 -8.05 -15.91 3.92
C PHE A 143 -9.54 -16.13 4.24
N THR A 144 -10.28 -16.71 3.30
CA THR A 144 -11.71 -17.01 3.50
C THR A 144 -11.92 -18.10 4.55
N ALA A 145 -11.12 -19.17 4.53
CA ALA A 145 -11.21 -20.25 5.52
C ALA A 145 -10.90 -19.78 6.95
N ALA A 146 -10.07 -18.74 7.10
CA ALA A 146 -9.76 -18.10 8.38
C ALA A 146 -10.87 -17.16 8.89
N GLY A 147 -11.95 -16.97 8.12
CA GLY A 147 -13.12 -16.18 8.55
C GLY A 147 -12.99 -14.67 8.33
N HIS A 148 -11.98 -14.22 7.59
CA HIS A 148 -11.79 -12.80 7.23
C HIS A 148 -12.77 -12.28 6.17
N GLY A 149 -13.66 -13.16 5.70
CA GLY A 149 -14.70 -12.85 4.72
C GLY A 149 -14.36 -13.30 3.31
N VAL A 150 -15.03 -12.69 2.34
CA VAL A 150 -14.70 -12.88 0.92
C VAL A 150 -13.51 -12.00 0.55
N GLY A 151 -12.71 -12.45 -0.42
CA GLY A 151 -11.57 -11.68 -0.91
C GLY A 151 -11.92 -10.24 -1.30
N ARG A 152 -10.90 -9.39 -1.45
CA ARG A 152 -11.12 -7.98 -1.78
C ARG A 152 -11.07 -7.78 -3.28
N ARG A 153 -12.04 -7.03 -3.82
CA ARG A 153 -12.00 -6.53 -5.20
C ARG A 153 -10.82 -5.58 -5.35
N LEU A 154 -10.14 -5.60 -6.50
CA LEU A 154 -8.95 -4.79 -6.71
C LEU A 154 -9.21 -3.30 -6.47
N ALA A 155 -10.24 -2.74 -7.10
CA ALA A 155 -10.62 -1.33 -6.92
C ALA A 155 -10.90 -0.99 -5.44
N GLY A 156 -11.72 -1.78 -4.75
CA GLY A 156 -12.02 -1.54 -3.32
C GLY A 156 -10.87 -1.88 -2.36
N TRP A 157 -9.83 -2.58 -2.82
CA TRP A 157 -8.59 -2.77 -2.09
C TRP A 157 -7.67 -1.55 -2.29
N LEU A 158 -7.53 -1.06 -3.52
CA LEU A 158 -6.75 0.15 -3.85
C LEU A 158 -7.31 1.41 -3.21
N GLU A 159 -8.64 1.54 -3.13
CA GLU A 159 -9.33 2.64 -2.43
C GLU A 159 -8.85 2.80 -0.98
N ARG A 160 -8.35 1.73 -0.33
CA ARG A 160 -7.82 1.82 1.04
C ARG A 160 -6.52 2.60 1.14
N PHE A 161 -5.82 2.78 0.03
CA PHE A 161 -4.57 3.53 -0.02
C PHE A 161 -4.79 4.96 -0.49
N ASP A 162 -6.00 5.34 -0.88
CA ASP A 162 -6.33 6.71 -1.28
C ASP A 162 -6.13 7.70 -0.12
N TRP A 163 -5.67 8.91 -0.41
CA TRP A 163 -5.36 9.96 0.57
C TRP A 163 -6.62 10.43 1.31
N ASP A 164 -7.75 10.48 0.61
CA ASP A 164 -9.06 10.81 1.19
C ASP A 164 -9.66 9.66 2.04
N ASN A 165 -9.04 8.48 2.05
CA ASN A 165 -9.57 7.32 2.73
C ASN A 165 -9.23 7.30 4.22
N THR A 166 -10.21 7.69 5.04
CA THR A 166 -10.08 7.67 6.51
C THR A 166 -10.21 6.29 7.16
N PHE A 167 -10.42 5.20 6.39
CA PHE A 167 -10.59 3.86 6.96
C PHE A 167 -9.28 3.12 7.19
N ARG A 168 -8.20 3.46 6.46
CA ARG A 168 -6.88 2.84 6.67
C ARG A 168 -6.14 3.64 7.73
N THR A 169 -6.23 3.20 8.98
CA THR A 169 -5.59 3.88 10.13
C THR A 169 -4.19 3.34 10.45
N TRP A 170 -3.58 2.59 9.53
CA TRP A 170 -2.25 2.03 9.69
C TRP A 170 -1.32 2.38 8.52
N GLU A 171 -0.05 2.55 8.82
CA GLU A 171 1.02 2.73 7.83
C GLU A 171 1.97 1.54 7.83
N TRP A 172 2.41 1.13 6.66
CA TRP A 172 3.50 0.17 6.51
C TRP A 172 4.76 0.64 7.25
N TRP A 173 5.34 -0.27 8.03
CA TRP A 173 6.63 -0.06 8.68
C TRP A 173 7.71 -0.93 8.06
N ASP A 174 7.59 -2.26 8.16
CA ASP A 174 8.60 -3.20 7.67
C ASP A 174 8.05 -4.63 7.60
N VAL A 175 8.85 -5.54 7.02
CA VAL A 175 8.70 -6.98 7.20
C VAL A 175 10.05 -7.60 7.55
N THR A 176 10.11 -8.26 8.70
CA THR A 176 11.31 -8.91 9.24
C THR A 176 11.16 -10.41 9.23
N ARG A 177 12.29 -11.12 9.17
CA ARG A 177 12.30 -12.58 9.30
C ARG A 177 12.46 -12.93 10.77
N THR A 178 11.56 -13.74 11.32
CA THR A 178 11.67 -14.25 12.70
C THR A 178 12.34 -15.61 12.73
N ASP A 179 12.06 -16.45 11.73
CA ASP A 179 12.74 -17.74 11.51
C ASP A 179 12.65 -18.14 10.02
N GLU A 180 13.03 -19.37 9.64
CA GLU A 180 12.99 -19.81 8.24
C GLU A 180 11.59 -19.78 7.59
N ARG A 181 10.52 -19.91 8.39
CA ARG A 181 9.12 -20.08 7.95
C ARG A 181 8.15 -19.09 8.60
N THR A 182 8.68 -18.13 9.34
CA THR A 182 7.91 -17.11 10.02
C THR A 182 8.50 -15.74 9.74
N VAL A 183 7.63 -14.80 9.37
CA VAL A 183 7.97 -13.39 9.23
C VAL A 183 7.04 -12.55 10.09
N SER A 184 7.51 -11.40 10.53
CA SER A 184 6.70 -10.38 11.18
C SER A 184 6.40 -9.27 10.17
N ILE A 185 5.13 -8.94 9.97
CA ILE A 185 4.72 -7.69 9.31
C ILE A 185 4.54 -6.64 10.40
N TRP A 186 5.13 -5.47 10.19
CA TRP A 186 5.10 -4.34 11.10
C TRP A 186 4.34 -3.20 10.46
N VAL A 187 3.43 -2.61 11.22
CA VAL A 187 2.72 -1.38 10.85
C VAL A 187 2.70 -0.41 12.01
N ASN A 188 2.73 0.89 11.71
CA ASN A 188 2.39 1.92 12.68
C ASN A 188 0.87 2.10 12.67
N ALA A 189 0.20 1.68 13.74
CA ALA A 189 -1.24 1.91 13.96
C ALA A 189 -1.48 3.04 14.96
N HIS A 190 -0.49 3.93 15.15
CA HIS A 190 -0.57 5.10 16.04
C HIS A 190 -0.94 4.77 17.50
N GLY A 191 -0.56 3.58 17.96
CA GLY A 191 -0.85 3.09 19.31
C GLY A 191 -2.23 2.44 19.48
N GLU A 192 -3.01 2.28 18.41
CA GLU A 192 -4.28 1.54 18.44
C GLU A 192 -4.05 0.03 18.52
N ASP A 193 -4.78 -0.63 19.42
CA ASP A 193 -4.79 -2.08 19.60
C ASP A 193 -5.84 -2.77 18.70
N PHE A 194 -6.77 -2.01 18.12
CA PHE A 194 -7.74 -2.49 17.15
C PHE A 194 -7.93 -1.47 16.02
N PHE A 195 -7.71 -1.91 14.79
CA PHE A 195 -7.85 -1.10 13.59
C PHE A 195 -8.26 -1.95 12.38
N ALA A 196 -8.83 -1.33 11.36
CA ALA A 196 -9.15 -2.01 10.11
C ALA A 196 -7.84 -2.40 9.40
N CYS A 197 -7.65 -3.70 9.18
CA CYS A 197 -6.40 -4.25 8.62
C CYS A 197 -6.64 -5.40 7.64
N GLU A 198 -7.89 -5.59 7.21
CA GLU A 198 -8.29 -6.76 6.43
C GLU A 198 -7.74 -6.71 4.99
N GLU A 199 -7.50 -5.51 4.46
CA GLU A 199 -6.74 -5.27 3.22
C GLU A 199 -5.26 -5.68 3.35
N LEU A 200 -4.63 -5.43 4.50
CA LEU A 200 -3.28 -5.94 4.78
C LEU A 200 -3.27 -7.46 4.89
N ARG A 201 -4.26 -8.05 5.58
CA ARG A 201 -4.39 -9.51 5.65
C ARG A 201 -4.60 -10.13 4.27
N TRP A 202 -5.43 -9.52 3.43
CA TRP A 202 -5.62 -9.97 2.06
C TRP A 202 -4.31 -10.01 1.28
N ALA A 203 -3.52 -8.93 1.34
CA ALA A 203 -2.19 -8.87 0.72
C ALA A 203 -1.24 -9.91 1.31
N ALA A 204 -1.24 -10.10 2.63
CA ALA A 204 -0.39 -11.10 3.30
C ALA A 204 -0.74 -12.54 2.89
N TYR A 205 -2.02 -12.90 2.89
CA TYR A 205 -2.46 -14.23 2.46
C TYR A 205 -2.15 -14.48 0.99
N THR A 206 -2.52 -13.56 0.09
CA THR A 206 -2.27 -13.72 -1.35
C THR A 206 -0.79 -13.65 -1.74
N ALA A 207 0.08 -13.05 -0.91
CA ALA A 207 1.54 -13.15 -1.08
C ALA A 207 2.11 -14.54 -0.70
N GLY A 208 1.29 -15.41 -0.10
CA GLY A 208 1.64 -16.80 0.20
C GLY A 208 1.62 -17.17 1.69
N ALA A 209 0.93 -16.40 2.54
CA ALA A 209 0.78 -16.80 3.94
C ALA A 209 -0.11 -18.05 4.07
N VAL A 210 0.29 -18.92 5.00
CA VAL A 210 -0.51 -20.05 5.47
C VAL A 210 -1.39 -19.63 6.64
N GLN A 211 -0.88 -18.73 7.49
CA GLN A 211 -1.58 -18.21 8.65
C GLN A 211 -1.07 -16.80 8.95
N VAL A 212 -1.98 -15.89 9.29
CA VAL A 212 -1.68 -14.55 9.79
C VAL A 212 -2.34 -14.37 11.16
N THR A 213 -1.55 -14.11 12.21
CA THR A 213 -2.04 -13.80 13.56
C THR A 213 -1.71 -12.36 13.95
N GLY A 214 -2.40 -11.80 14.95
CA GLY A 214 -2.35 -10.38 15.31
C GLY A 214 -3.49 -9.58 14.67
N PRO A 215 -3.45 -8.23 14.67
CA PRO A 215 -2.33 -7.43 15.15
C PRO A 215 -2.15 -7.53 16.67
N ASP A 216 -0.90 -7.56 17.12
CA ASP A 216 -0.52 -7.37 18.51
C ASP A 216 0.26 -6.06 18.64
N LEU A 217 -0.17 -5.14 19.49
CA LEU A 217 0.58 -3.91 19.78
C LEU A 217 1.77 -4.24 20.68
N VAL A 218 2.98 -3.99 20.21
CA VAL A 218 4.23 -4.32 20.92
C VAL A 218 5.19 -3.15 20.92
N ASN A 219 6.11 -3.12 21.89
CA ASN A 219 7.17 -2.13 21.94
C ASN A 219 8.01 -2.19 20.66
N ALA A 220 8.31 -1.02 20.09
CA ALA A 220 9.02 -0.96 18.82
C ALA A 220 10.49 -1.43 18.89
N GLU A 221 11.06 -1.53 20.09
CA GLU A 221 12.34 -2.21 20.33
C GLU A 221 12.32 -3.69 19.92
N THR A 222 11.15 -4.32 19.90
CA THR A 222 10.99 -5.71 19.41
C THR A 222 11.35 -5.81 17.92
N TRP A 223 10.95 -4.82 17.12
CA TRP A 223 11.31 -4.75 15.71
C TRP A 223 12.83 -4.57 15.52
N LEU A 224 13.47 -3.75 16.35
CA LEU A 224 14.93 -3.60 16.33
C LEU A 224 15.65 -4.92 16.63
N ALA A 225 15.15 -5.68 17.61
CA ALA A 225 15.71 -6.98 17.97
C ALA A 225 15.62 -7.98 16.80
N GLU A 226 14.46 -8.06 16.13
CA GLU A 226 14.27 -8.96 14.97
C GLU A 226 15.12 -8.58 13.74
N ARG A 227 15.65 -7.35 13.67
CA ARG A 227 16.53 -6.91 12.58
C ARG A 227 18.02 -7.14 12.83
N ALA A 228 18.39 -7.46 14.06
CA ALA A 228 19.78 -7.73 14.43
C ALA A 228 20.22 -9.16 14.09
N GLU A 229 19.30 -10.02 13.62
CA GLU A 229 19.48 -11.44 13.31
C GLU A 229 19.61 -11.74 11.80
#